data_AF-A0A0C3J6C1-F1
#
_entry.id   AF-A0A0C3J6C1-F1
#
_cell.length_a   1.000
_cell.length_b   1.000
_cell.length_c   1.000
_cell.angle_alpha   90.00
_cell.angle_beta   90.00
_cell.angle_gamma   90.00
#
_symmetry.space_group_name_H-M   'P 1'
#
loop_
_entity.id
_entity.type
_entity.pdbx_description
1 polymer ?
#
loop_
_entity_poly.entity_id
_entity_poly.type
_entity_poly.pdbx_seq_one_letter_code
_entity_poly.pdbx_strand_id
1 'polypeptide(L)'
;LSTGSQRTFHRALIMHCSTNDLGTNRQTKINLALTQHAMRKLRGSTLSEVEIWKSIRNKDIPKNIRNFLWKSLQGCYKTGEYWLKIPSYEMRGTCVFCGEPESMSHILIECTSSPFQSIIWPLAECLWLMHGTQWPEITFGTILGAGLAVFCNCRKKAIGDSRLFTILILESAHLIWKLRCEWVINKGTLESTLPPDEIHNKWIHAINLRLKFDRLQTDIKQYGSKALKQDTVLKTWSGILLNEENLPDNWIWKSGVLVGITPWHPPGHGR
;
A
#
# COMPACT_ATOMS: atom_id res chain seq x y z
N LEU A 1 -0.30 -8.50 -43.77
CA LEU A 1 -0.73 -7.95 -42.46
C LEU A 1 -0.50 -6.44 -42.52
N SER A 2 -1.56 -5.64 -42.58
CA SER A 2 -1.43 -4.18 -42.64
C SER A 2 -0.72 -3.67 -41.37
N THR A 3 0.22 -2.75 -41.55
CA THR A 3 0.99 -2.12 -40.48
C THR A 3 0.07 -1.25 -39.63
N GLY A 4 -0.53 -1.85 -38.59
CA GLY A 4 -1.33 -1.14 -37.62
C GLY A 4 -0.46 -0.38 -36.62
N SER A 5 -0.90 0.81 -36.20
CA SER A 5 -0.28 1.47 -35.05
C SER A 5 -0.66 0.74 -33.76
N GLN A 6 0.20 0.81 -32.73
CA GLN A 6 -0.10 0.28 -31.39
C GLN A 6 -1.48 0.76 -30.88
N ARG A 7 -1.87 2.00 -31.20
CA ARG A 7 -3.17 2.58 -30.86
C ARG A 7 -4.33 1.85 -31.54
N THR A 8 -4.17 1.45 -32.79
CA THR A 8 -5.17 0.71 -33.57
C THR A 8 -5.37 -0.68 -32.98
N PHE A 9 -4.28 -1.39 -32.69
CA PHE A 9 -4.34 -2.71 -32.08
C PHE A 9 -4.89 -2.69 -30.66
N HIS A 10 -4.51 -1.70 -29.84
CA HIS A 10 -5.04 -1.53 -28.49
C HIS A 10 -6.55 -1.24 -28.49
N ARG A 11 -7.04 -0.41 -29.43
CA ARG A 11 -8.48 -0.18 -29.60
C ARG A 11 -9.24 -1.42 -30.07
N ALA A 12 -8.67 -2.17 -31.01
CA ALA A 12 -9.26 -3.42 -31.48
C ALA A 12 -9.34 -4.48 -30.36
N LEU A 13 -8.30 -4.60 -29.52
CA LEU A 13 -8.30 -5.45 -28.33
C LEU A 13 -9.36 -5.01 -27.31
N ILE A 14 -9.47 -3.71 -27.02
CA ILE A 14 -10.53 -3.20 -26.12
C ILE A 14 -11.91 -3.56 -26.67
N MET A 15 -12.17 -3.32 -27.96
CA MET A 15 -13.46 -3.66 -28.57
C MET A 15 -13.72 -5.17 -28.51
N HIS A 16 -12.74 -6.00 -28.84
CA HIS A 16 -12.85 -7.46 -28.78
C HIS A 16 -13.08 -8.00 -27.35
N CYS A 17 -12.39 -7.44 -26.35
CA CYS A 17 -12.61 -7.79 -24.93
C CYS A 17 -13.92 -7.21 -24.37
N SER A 18 -14.51 -6.21 -25.02
CA SER A 18 -15.83 -5.67 -24.65
C SER A 18 -16.97 -6.51 -25.25
N THR A 19 -16.71 -7.18 -26.39
CA THR A 19 -17.69 -8.04 -27.08
C THR A 19 -17.65 -9.49 -26.62
N ASN A 20 -16.50 -9.97 -26.13
CA ASN A 20 -16.36 -11.29 -25.55
C ASN A 20 -16.28 -11.16 -24.03
N ASP A 21 -17.26 -11.69 -23.31
CA ASP A 21 -17.20 -11.86 -21.85
C ASP A 21 -16.15 -12.92 -21.53
N LEU A 22 -14.89 -12.52 -21.54
CA LEU A 22 -13.78 -13.31 -21.05
C LEU A 22 -14.01 -13.46 -19.56
N GLY A 23 -14.69 -14.56 -19.18
CA GLY A 23 -15.18 -14.78 -17.84
C GLY A 23 -14.15 -14.38 -16.78
N THR A 24 -14.54 -13.49 -15.88
CA THR A 24 -13.64 -12.92 -14.88
C THR A 24 -12.96 -14.05 -14.09
N ASN A 25 -11.63 -14.02 -14.03
CA ASN A 25 -10.82 -14.98 -13.30
C ASN A 25 -11.42 -15.21 -11.89
N ARG A 26 -11.56 -16.48 -11.49
CA ARG A 26 -12.09 -16.88 -10.18
C ARG A 26 -11.42 -16.12 -9.04
N GLN A 27 -10.09 -15.95 -9.10
CA GLN A 27 -9.36 -15.23 -8.05
C GLN A 27 -9.75 -13.75 -7.99
N THR A 28 -9.95 -13.10 -9.14
CA THR A 28 -10.42 -11.73 -9.22
C THR A 28 -11.79 -11.56 -8.55
N LYS A 29 -12.73 -12.49 -8.79
CA LYS A 29 -14.05 -12.48 -8.14
C LYS A 29 -13.93 -12.63 -6.61
N ILE A 30 -13.09 -13.55 -6.14
CA ILE A 30 -12.83 -13.74 -4.70
C ILE A 30 -12.26 -12.46 -4.08
N ASN A 31 -11.23 -11.87 -4.70
CA ASN A 31 -10.60 -10.65 -4.19
C ASN A 31 -11.55 -9.45 -4.16
N LEU A 32 -12.42 -9.31 -5.18
CA LEU A 32 -13.47 -8.30 -5.20
C LEU A 32 -14.47 -8.51 -4.05
N ALA A 33 -14.92 -9.74 -3.82
CA ALA A 33 -15.83 -10.07 -2.72
C ALA A 33 -15.21 -9.79 -1.35
N LEU A 34 -13.93 -10.16 -1.14
CA LEU A 34 -13.18 -9.82 0.09
C LEU A 34 -13.10 -8.31 0.30
N THR A 35 -12.81 -7.56 -0.77
CA THR A 35 -12.75 -6.10 -0.74
C THR A 35 -14.10 -5.50 -0.38
N GLN A 36 -15.19 -5.97 -0.99
CA GLN A 36 -16.55 -5.52 -0.70
C GLN A 36 -16.93 -5.79 0.77
N HIS A 37 -16.58 -6.97 1.28
CA HIS A 37 -16.85 -7.34 2.67
C HIS A 37 -16.10 -6.41 3.64
N ALA A 38 -14.79 -6.24 3.45
CA ALA A 38 -13.96 -5.37 4.28
C ALA A 38 -14.43 -3.91 4.23
N MET A 39 -14.72 -3.39 3.03
CA MET A 39 -15.18 -2.00 2.86
C MET A 39 -16.59 -1.77 3.39
N ARG A 40 -17.48 -2.77 3.38
CA ARG A 40 -18.79 -2.68 4.04
C ARG A 40 -18.63 -2.46 5.54
N LYS A 41 -17.69 -3.17 6.18
CA LYS A 41 -17.39 -3.01 7.62
C LYS A 41 -16.81 -1.62 7.92
N LEU A 42 -15.93 -1.11 7.06
CA LEU A 42 -15.23 0.16 7.29
C LEU A 42 -16.05 1.41 6.90
N ARG A 43 -16.82 1.36 5.80
CA ARG A 43 -17.61 2.49 5.27
C ARG A 43 -19.10 2.43 5.65
N GLY A 44 -19.62 1.26 5.98
CA GLY A 44 -21.05 1.03 6.24
C GLY A 44 -21.91 0.88 4.97
N SER A 45 -21.33 0.91 3.76
CA SER A 45 -22.07 0.72 2.51
C SER A 45 -21.42 -0.31 1.59
N THR A 46 -22.24 -1.02 0.82
CA THR A 46 -21.75 -1.97 -0.19
C THR A 46 -21.22 -1.20 -1.40
N LEU A 47 -20.00 -1.50 -1.82
CA LEU A 47 -19.37 -0.93 -3.01
C LEU A 47 -19.63 -1.81 -4.24
N SER A 48 -19.78 -1.17 -5.40
CA SER A 48 -19.75 -1.85 -6.68
C SER A 48 -18.32 -2.25 -7.07
N GLU A 49 -18.16 -3.30 -7.88
CA GLU A 49 -16.84 -3.69 -8.42
C GLU A 49 -16.21 -2.55 -9.23
N VAL A 50 -17.03 -1.77 -9.93
CA VAL A 50 -16.58 -0.60 -10.72
C VAL A 50 -15.94 0.46 -9.81
N GLU A 51 -16.52 0.73 -8.64
CA GLU A 51 -15.93 1.65 -7.66
C GLU A 51 -14.59 1.14 -7.14
N ILE A 52 -14.47 -0.16 -6.88
CA ILE A 52 -13.21 -0.79 -6.45
C ILE A 52 -12.12 -0.59 -7.52
N TRP A 53 -12.40 -0.93 -8.78
CA TRP A 53 -11.43 -0.73 -9.86
C TRP A 53 -11.05 0.74 -10.08
N LYS A 54 -12.02 1.66 -9.95
CA LYS A 54 -11.76 3.10 -10.05
C LYS A 54 -10.88 3.60 -8.91
N SER A 55 -11.04 3.05 -7.71
CA SER A 55 -10.30 3.50 -6.52
C SER A 55 -8.79 3.29 -6.61
N ILE A 56 -8.34 2.25 -7.32
CA ILE A 56 -6.91 2.02 -7.57
C ILE A 56 -6.28 3.21 -8.27
N ARG A 57 -7.07 3.94 -9.07
CA ARG A 57 -6.60 5.13 -9.81
C ARG A 57 -6.64 6.41 -8.97
N ASN A 58 -6.90 6.32 -7.67
CA ASN A 58 -6.86 7.46 -6.76
C ASN A 58 -5.52 8.20 -6.91
N LYS A 59 -5.60 9.53 -7.06
CA LYS A 59 -4.47 10.42 -7.26
C LYS A 59 -3.43 10.32 -6.12
N ASP A 60 -3.89 10.00 -4.91
CA ASP A 60 -3.05 9.87 -3.73
C ASP A 60 -2.24 8.55 -3.72
N ILE A 61 -2.52 7.62 -4.65
CA ILE A 61 -1.78 6.35 -4.76
C ILE A 61 -0.67 6.50 -5.83
N PRO A 62 0.60 6.21 -5.52
CA PRO A 62 1.70 6.23 -6.48
C PRO A 62 1.55 5.17 -7.57
N LYS A 63 2.04 5.43 -8.79
CA LYS A 63 1.83 4.56 -9.96
C LYS A 63 2.30 3.11 -9.76
N ASN A 64 3.43 2.90 -9.10
CA ASN A 64 3.94 1.57 -8.75
C ASN A 64 2.96 0.82 -7.83
N ILE A 65 2.41 1.50 -6.81
CA ILE A 65 1.41 0.93 -5.91
C ILE A 65 0.09 0.66 -6.63
N ARG A 66 -0.33 1.51 -7.58
CA ARG A 66 -1.52 1.24 -8.41
C ARG A 66 -1.35 -0.06 -9.22
N ASN A 67 -0.18 -0.25 -9.81
CA ASN A 67 0.14 -1.48 -10.55
C ASN A 67 0.15 -2.69 -9.63
N PHE A 68 0.71 -2.55 -8.42
CA PHE A 68 0.68 -3.58 -7.39
C PHE A 68 -0.76 -3.96 -7.02
N LEU A 69 -1.59 -2.99 -6.66
CA LEU A 69 -3.00 -3.23 -6.31
C LEU A 69 -3.79 -3.87 -7.44
N TRP A 70 -3.61 -3.39 -8.68
CA TRP A 70 -4.30 -3.97 -9.83
C TRP A 70 -3.92 -5.44 -10.03
N LYS A 71 -2.63 -5.77 -9.97
CA LYS A 71 -2.14 -7.15 -10.10
C LYS A 71 -2.57 -8.03 -8.92
N SER A 72 -2.61 -7.48 -7.70
CA SER A 72 -3.07 -8.19 -6.51
C SER A 72 -4.57 -8.48 -6.59
N LEU A 73 -5.40 -7.50 -6.98
CA LEU A 73 -6.84 -7.70 -7.20
C LEU A 73 -7.10 -8.75 -8.30
N GLN A 74 -6.34 -8.72 -9.39
CA GLN A 74 -6.47 -9.70 -10.48
C GLN A 74 -5.85 -11.08 -10.17
N GLY A 75 -5.11 -11.24 -9.06
CA GLY A 75 -4.39 -12.47 -8.75
C GLY A 75 -3.28 -12.81 -9.76
N CYS A 76 -2.66 -11.82 -10.40
CA CYS A 76 -1.67 -12.04 -11.47
C CYS A 76 -0.24 -12.31 -10.98
N TYR A 77 -0.01 -12.23 -9.66
CA TYR A 77 1.32 -12.46 -9.10
C TYR A 77 1.63 -13.95 -9.02
N LYS A 78 2.84 -14.31 -9.46
CA LYS A 78 3.38 -15.66 -9.35
C LYS A 78 3.74 -15.94 -7.89
N THR A 79 2.78 -16.48 -7.16
CA THR A 79 2.85 -16.86 -5.74
C THR A 79 2.46 -18.32 -5.59
N GLY A 80 2.88 -18.96 -4.49
CA GLY A 80 2.38 -20.25 -4.01
C GLY A 80 2.03 -21.27 -5.07
N GLU A 81 0.74 -21.37 -5.37
CA GLU A 81 0.16 -22.27 -6.36
C GLU A 81 0.86 -22.28 -7.72
N TYR A 82 1.41 -21.14 -8.17
CA TYR A 82 2.15 -21.07 -9.41
C TYR A 82 3.47 -21.85 -9.32
N TRP A 83 4.21 -21.67 -8.22
CA TRP A 83 5.52 -22.29 -8.03
C TRP A 83 5.42 -23.75 -7.62
N LEU A 84 4.39 -24.13 -6.85
CA LEU A 84 4.12 -25.52 -6.48
C LEU A 84 3.88 -26.44 -7.68
N LYS A 85 3.48 -25.89 -8.84
CA LYS A 85 3.24 -26.64 -10.08
C LYS A 85 4.48 -26.78 -10.96
N ILE A 86 5.60 -26.14 -10.59
CA ILE A 86 6.82 -26.13 -11.39
C ILE A 86 7.85 -27.08 -10.75
N PRO A 87 8.18 -28.19 -11.42
CA PRO A 87 9.19 -29.12 -10.94
C PRO A 87 10.51 -28.43 -10.59
N SER A 88 11.12 -28.79 -9.46
CA SER A 88 12.38 -28.22 -8.93
C SER A 88 12.30 -26.80 -8.37
N TYR A 89 11.13 -26.16 -8.40
CA TYR A 89 10.91 -24.80 -7.87
C TYR A 89 9.80 -24.73 -6.82
N GLU A 90 9.29 -25.88 -6.36
CA GLU A 90 8.19 -26.00 -5.41
C GLU A 90 8.52 -25.34 -4.06
N MET A 91 9.81 -25.31 -3.68
CA MET A 91 10.26 -24.62 -2.47
C MET A 91 9.94 -23.12 -2.46
N ARG A 92 9.71 -22.49 -3.63
CA ARG A 92 9.28 -21.09 -3.75
C ARG A 92 7.77 -20.90 -3.59
N GLY A 93 7.03 -21.99 -3.52
CA GLY A 93 5.59 -22.02 -3.33
C GLY A 93 5.16 -22.05 -1.87
N THR A 94 6.09 -22.25 -0.94
CA THR A 94 5.82 -22.39 0.48
C THR A 94 6.55 -21.30 1.26
N CYS A 95 5.89 -20.73 2.26
CA CYS A 95 6.49 -19.74 3.14
C CYS A 95 7.55 -20.40 4.03
N VAL A 96 8.78 -19.91 4.00
CA VAL A 96 9.89 -20.46 4.81
C VAL A 96 9.70 -20.18 6.31
N PHE A 97 8.95 -19.14 6.67
CA PHE A 97 8.74 -18.76 8.07
C PHE A 97 7.74 -19.65 8.81
N CYS A 98 6.69 -20.13 8.12
CA CYS A 98 5.61 -20.89 8.77
C CYS A 98 5.21 -22.18 8.06
N GLY A 99 5.74 -22.48 6.88
CA GLY A 99 5.47 -23.72 6.15
C GLY A 99 4.15 -23.76 5.35
N GLU A 100 3.35 -22.70 5.38
CA GLU A 100 2.07 -22.64 4.64
C GLU A 100 2.29 -22.26 3.15
N PRO A 101 1.40 -22.69 2.24
CA PRO A 101 1.42 -22.26 0.84
C PRO A 101 1.33 -20.72 0.73
N GLU A 102 2.26 -20.14 -0.01
CA GLU A 102 2.44 -18.70 0.00
C GLU A 102 1.47 -17.99 -0.97
N SER A 103 0.47 -17.28 -0.45
CA SER A 103 -0.45 -16.44 -1.25
C SER A 103 -0.14 -14.94 -1.09
N MET A 104 -0.76 -14.08 -1.91
CA MET A 104 -0.63 -12.63 -1.70
C MET A 104 -1.22 -12.18 -0.35
N SER A 105 -2.32 -12.77 0.12
CA SER A 105 -2.86 -12.47 1.46
C SER A 105 -1.88 -12.94 2.54
N HIS A 106 -1.30 -14.12 2.37
CA HIS A 106 -0.31 -14.68 3.28
C HIS A 106 0.91 -13.78 3.42
N ILE A 107 1.46 -13.30 2.30
CA ILE A 107 2.63 -12.41 2.26
C ILE A 107 2.36 -11.07 2.93
N LEU A 108 1.14 -10.56 2.84
CA LEU A 108 0.83 -9.21 3.29
C LEU A 108 0.30 -9.14 4.71
N ILE A 109 -0.47 -10.13 5.19
CA ILE A 109 -1.21 -9.97 6.45
C ILE A 109 -1.43 -11.25 7.27
N GLU A 110 -1.36 -12.46 6.68
CA GLU A 110 -1.72 -13.70 7.40
C GLU A 110 -0.51 -14.45 8.02
N CYS A 111 0.72 -14.11 7.64
CA CYS A 111 1.91 -14.81 8.13
C CYS A 111 2.44 -14.16 9.42
N THR A 112 2.01 -14.68 10.57
CA THR A 112 2.44 -14.19 11.89
C THR A 112 3.93 -14.38 12.17
N SER A 113 4.55 -15.40 11.56
CA SER A 113 5.99 -15.68 11.67
C SER A 113 6.87 -14.76 10.81
N SER A 114 6.28 -13.98 9.91
CA SER A 114 7.04 -13.09 9.02
C SER A 114 7.51 -11.83 9.77
N PRO A 115 8.83 -11.55 9.80
CA PRO A 115 9.35 -10.32 10.42
C PRO A 115 8.89 -9.07 9.65
N PHE A 116 8.63 -9.19 8.34
CA PHE A 116 8.17 -8.05 7.54
C PHE A 116 6.81 -7.54 8.03
N GLN A 117 5.85 -8.46 8.26
CA GLN A 117 4.50 -8.10 8.70
C GLN A 117 4.46 -7.71 10.18
N SER A 118 5.12 -8.51 11.02
CA SER A 118 5.13 -8.32 12.48
C SER A 118 5.85 -7.04 12.93
N ILE A 119 6.67 -6.43 12.07
CA ILE A 119 7.30 -5.12 12.33
C ILE A 119 6.52 -3.99 11.65
N ILE A 120 6.19 -4.13 10.36
CA ILE A 120 5.62 -3.03 9.57
C ILE A 120 4.20 -2.67 10.02
N TRP A 121 3.34 -3.65 10.33
CA TRP A 121 1.96 -3.35 10.74
C TRP A 121 1.87 -2.63 12.08
N PRO A 122 2.61 -3.04 13.13
CA PRO A 122 2.66 -2.27 14.37
C PRO A 122 3.20 -0.84 14.20
N LEU A 123 4.13 -0.60 13.28
CA LEU A 123 4.60 0.76 12.99
C LEU A 123 3.51 1.62 12.34
N ALA A 124 2.75 1.04 11.39
CA ALA A 124 1.63 1.71 10.76
C ALA A 124 0.51 2.01 11.76
N GLU A 125 0.20 1.07 12.65
CA GLU A 125 -0.75 1.25 13.74
C GLU A 125 -0.28 2.33 14.72
N CYS A 126 0.99 2.28 15.16
CA CYS A 126 1.58 3.27 16.06
C CYS A 126 1.44 4.69 15.51
N LEU A 127 1.78 4.91 14.23
CA LEU A 127 1.66 6.23 13.62
C LEU A 127 0.20 6.67 13.46
N TRP A 128 -0.72 5.76 13.19
CA TRP A 128 -2.15 6.07 13.11
C TRP A 128 -2.72 6.48 14.47
N LEU A 129 -2.38 5.76 15.53
CA LEU A 129 -2.88 6.00 16.88
C LEU A 129 -2.44 7.34 17.46
N MET A 130 -1.34 7.95 16.95
CA MET A 130 -0.96 9.32 17.30
C MET A 130 -2.05 10.35 16.97
N HIS A 131 -2.90 10.08 15.96
CA HIS A 131 -4.04 10.93 15.61
C HIS A 131 -5.25 10.74 16.56
N GLY A 132 -5.19 9.81 17.52
CA GLY A 132 -6.23 9.58 18.52
C GLY A 132 -7.47 8.83 17.99
N THR A 133 -7.38 8.20 16.82
CA THR A 133 -8.47 7.40 16.22
C THR A 133 -8.22 5.91 16.39
N GLN A 134 -9.28 5.11 16.48
CA GLN A 134 -9.16 3.66 16.58
C GLN A 134 -8.51 3.07 15.31
N TRP A 135 -7.55 2.18 15.48
CA TRP A 135 -6.98 1.40 14.38
C TRP A 135 -8.02 0.38 13.87
N PRO A 136 -8.40 0.43 12.58
CA PRO A 136 -9.34 -0.54 12.03
C PRO A 136 -8.65 -1.89 11.79
N GLU A 137 -9.43 -2.96 11.79
CA GLU A 137 -8.94 -4.28 11.41
C GLU A 137 -8.45 -4.29 9.96
N ILE A 138 -7.18 -4.68 9.78
CA ILE A 138 -6.56 -4.79 8.47
C ILE A 138 -6.69 -6.23 7.98
N THR A 139 -7.46 -6.40 6.92
CA THR A 139 -7.59 -7.66 6.18
C THR A 139 -7.01 -7.49 4.77
N PHE A 140 -6.85 -8.57 4.02
CA PHE A 140 -6.45 -8.46 2.62
C PHE A 140 -7.44 -7.60 1.81
N GLY A 141 -8.75 -7.73 2.07
CA GLY A 141 -9.77 -6.86 1.48
C GLY A 141 -9.62 -5.39 1.88
N THR A 142 -9.19 -5.11 3.12
CA THR A 142 -8.88 -3.74 3.58
C THR A 142 -7.74 -3.13 2.76
N ILE A 143 -6.69 -3.90 2.48
CA ILE A 143 -5.55 -3.45 1.67
C ILE A 143 -5.98 -3.16 0.24
N LEU A 144 -6.71 -4.08 -0.40
CA LEU A 144 -7.18 -3.92 -1.78
C LEU A 144 -8.17 -2.76 -1.95
N GLY A 145 -8.95 -2.47 -0.90
CA GLY A 145 -9.94 -1.40 -0.85
C GLY A 145 -9.45 -0.09 -0.22
N ALA A 146 -8.19 0.02 0.22
CA ALA A 146 -7.74 1.13 1.07
C ALA A 146 -8.02 2.52 0.47
N GLY A 147 -7.96 2.66 -0.86
CA GLY A 147 -8.28 3.91 -1.57
C GLY A 147 -9.74 4.34 -1.53
N LEU A 148 -10.65 3.52 -0.96
CA LEU A 148 -12.07 3.79 -0.74
C LEU A 148 -12.40 4.05 0.73
N ALA A 149 -11.41 3.98 1.63
CA ALA A 149 -11.63 4.20 3.04
C ALA A 149 -12.16 5.61 3.29
N VAL A 150 -13.19 5.71 4.14
CA VAL A 150 -13.80 6.99 4.54
C VAL A 150 -13.94 7.01 6.05
N PHE A 151 -13.24 7.93 6.68
CA PHE A 151 -13.37 8.22 8.10
C PHE A 151 -14.17 9.50 8.30
N CYS A 152 -14.90 9.57 9.41
CA CYS A 152 -15.77 10.69 9.75
C CYS A 152 -15.43 11.22 11.13
N ASN A 153 -15.29 12.54 11.26
CA ASN A 153 -15.21 13.24 12.53
C ASN A 153 -16.44 14.16 12.69
N CYS A 154 -17.17 14.04 13.79
CA CYS A 154 -18.40 14.80 14.06
C CYS A 154 -19.37 14.86 12.85
N ARG A 155 -19.61 13.72 12.19
CA ARG A 155 -20.47 13.56 10.99
C ARG A 155 -19.96 14.23 9.70
N LYS A 156 -18.77 14.85 9.71
CA LYS A 156 -18.09 15.35 8.51
C LYS A 156 -16.99 14.39 8.08
N LYS A 157 -16.76 14.27 6.76
CA LYS A 157 -15.68 13.43 6.23
C LYS A 157 -14.32 13.99 6.67
N ALA A 158 -13.55 13.16 7.38
CA ALA A 158 -12.19 13.45 7.76
C ALA A 158 -11.27 13.09 6.57
N ILE A 159 -11.12 14.04 5.65
CA ILE A 159 -10.36 13.85 4.40
C ILE A 159 -8.89 13.53 4.71
N GLY A 160 -8.32 14.18 5.73
CA GLY A 160 -6.97 13.93 6.22
C GLY A 160 -6.77 12.48 6.65
N ASP A 161 -7.58 12.01 7.59
CA ASP A 161 -7.56 10.66 8.14
C ASP A 161 -7.76 9.60 7.04
N SER A 162 -8.72 9.81 6.14
CA SER A 162 -8.98 8.89 5.03
C SER A 162 -7.78 8.76 4.08
N ARG A 163 -7.11 9.88 3.84
CA ARG A 163 -5.90 9.94 3.00
C ARG A 163 -4.70 9.35 3.72
N LEU A 164 -4.52 9.64 5.00
CA LEU A 164 -3.46 9.08 5.84
C LEU A 164 -3.58 7.57 5.90
N PHE A 165 -4.79 7.05 6.17
CA PHE A 165 -5.06 5.62 6.17
C PHE A 165 -4.68 4.97 4.83
N THR A 166 -5.12 5.55 3.72
CA THR A 166 -4.79 5.05 2.38
C THR A 166 -3.27 4.98 2.18
N ILE A 167 -2.53 6.01 2.61
CA ILE A 167 -1.08 6.06 2.50
C ILE A 167 -0.44 4.98 3.38
N LEU A 168 -0.78 4.92 4.67
CA LEU A 168 -0.17 3.98 5.60
C LEU A 168 -0.38 2.53 5.18
N ILE A 169 -1.60 2.16 4.82
CA ILE A 169 -1.91 0.77 4.44
C ILE A 169 -1.18 0.39 3.15
N LEU A 170 -1.19 1.26 2.15
CA LEU A 170 -0.65 0.91 0.84
C LEU A 170 0.87 0.99 0.76
N GLU A 171 1.50 1.98 1.38
CA GLU A 171 2.96 2.04 1.47
C GLU A 171 3.49 0.84 2.27
N SER A 172 2.82 0.48 3.38
CA SER A 172 3.17 -0.68 4.21
C SER A 172 3.04 -1.99 3.45
N ALA A 173 1.88 -2.27 2.84
CA ALA A 173 1.66 -3.49 2.07
C ALA A 173 2.62 -3.61 0.88
N HIS A 174 2.86 -2.52 0.17
CA HIS A 174 3.79 -2.52 -0.96
C HIS A 174 5.24 -2.72 -0.50
N LEU A 175 5.64 -2.15 0.65
CA LEU A 175 6.96 -2.38 1.22
C LEU A 175 7.13 -3.84 1.67
N ILE A 176 6.15 -4.43 2.37
CA ILE A 176 6.17 -5.86 2.76
C ILE A 176 6.39 -6.73 1.52
N TRP A 177 5.60 -6.51 0.46
CA TRP A 177 5.75 -7.23 -0.80
C TRP A 177 7.15 -7.06 -1.40
N LYS A 178 7.68 -5.82 -1.40
CA LYS A 178 9.01 -5.52 -1.95
C LYS A 178 10.12 -6.21 -1.16
N LEU A 179 10.11 -6.12 0.16
CA LEU A 179 11.11 -6.77 1.02
C LEU A 179 11.07 -8.28 0.88
N ARG A 180 9.87 -8.86 0.85
CA ARG A 180 9.70 -10.29 0.57
C ARG A 180 10.31 -10.65 -0.79
N CYS A 181 10.01 -9.89 -1.85
CA CYS A 181 10.54 -10.19 -3.18
C CYS A 181 12.07 -10.08 -3.25
N GLU A 182 12.65 -9.03 -2.67
CA GLU A 182 14.09 -8.86 -2.59
C GLU A 182 14.73 -10.02 -1.80
N TRP A 183 14.14 -10.41 -0.67
CA TRP A 183 14.61 -11.52 0.15
C TRP A 183 14.54 -12.87 -0.59
N VAL A 184 13.42 -13.20 -1.24
CA VAL A 184 13.29 -14.44 -2.04
C VAL A 184 14.28 -14.49 -3.20
N ILE A 185 14.54 -13.35 -3.86
CA ILE A 185 15.53 -13.27 -4.94
C ILE A 185 16.96 -13.45 -4.38
N ASN A 186 17.23 -12.90 -3.19
CA ASN A 186 18.52 -12.98 -2.50
C ASN A 186 18.62 -14.24 -1.61
N LYS A 187 18.39 -15.41 -2.21
CA LYS A 187 18.46 -16.77 -1.62
C LYS A 187 17.25 -17.21 -0.76
N GLY A 188 16.53 -16.29 -0.12
CA GLY A 188 15.30 -16.61 0.61
C GLY A 188 15.51 -17.59 1.78
N THR A 189 16.64 -17.51 2.50
CA THR A 189 16.91 -18.35 3.68
C THR A 189 16.61 -17.58 4.96
N LEU A 190 16.43 -18.30 6.07
CA LEU A 190 16.27 -17.67 7.39
C LEU A 190 17.49 -16.79 7.74
N GLU A 191 18.70 -17.24 7.41
CA GLU A 191 19.95 -16.49 7.62
C GLU A 191 20.05 -15.22 6.78
N SER A 192 19.43 -15.19 5.59
CA SER A 192 19.43 -14.00 4.72
C SER A 192 18.30 -13.02 5.05
N THR A 193 17.55 -13.26 6.12
CA THR A 193 16.45 -12.40 6.55
C THR A 193 16.98 -11.08 7.10
N LEU A 194 16.34 -9.98 6.69
CA LEU A 194 16.75 -8.65 7.12
C LEU A 194 16.61 -8.49 8.64
N PRO A 195 17.59 -7.85 9.30
CA PRO A 195 17.48 -7.48 10.71
C PRO A 195 16.24 -6.62 11.00
N PRO A 196 15.61 -6.75 12.18
CA PRO A 196 14.40 -6.00 12.53
C PRO A 196 14.55 -4.47 12.45
N ASP A 197 15.68 -3.94 12.86
CA ASP A 197 16.04 -2.52 12.81
C ASP A 197 16.15 -2.01 11.37
N GLU A 198 16.66 -2.83 10.45
CA GLU A 198 16.69 -2.47 9.03
C GLU A 198 15.28 -2.44 8.42
N ILE A 199 14.40 -3.38 8.77
CA ILE A 199 12.99 -3.38 8.33
C ILE A 199 12.27 -2.12 8.84
N HIS A 200 12.45 -1.80 10.12
CA HIS A 200 11.93 -0.60 10.77
C HIS A 200 12.40 0.67 10.06
N ASN A 201 13.70 0.81 9.83
CA ASN A 201 14.29 1.97 9.18
C ASN A 201 13.83 2.13 7.73
N LYS A 202 13.67 1.03 6.97
CA LYS A 202 13.12 1.08 5.61
C LYS A 202 11.67 1.56 5.61
N TRP A 203 10.86 1.16 6.59
CA TRP A 203 9.48 1.64 6.70
C TRP A 203 9.42 3.13 7.01
N ILE A 204 10.20 3.59 8.00
CA ILE A 204 10.30 5.02 8.33
C ILE A 204 10.77 5.85 7.14
N HIS A 205 11.77 5.34 6.41
CA HIS A 205 12.23 5.98 5.19
C HIS A 205 11.12 6.08 4.14
N ALA A 206 10.35 5.01 3.92
CA ALA A 206 9.25 5.01 2.95
C ALA A 206 8.17 6.04 3.30
N ILE A 207 7.74 6.11 4.56
CA ILE A 207 6.73 7.07 5.01
C ILE A 207 7.25 8.52 4.96
N ASN A 208 8.48 8.77 5.41
CA ASN A 208 9.08 10.11 5.30
C ASN A 208 9.29 10.55 3.85
N LEU A 209 9.67 9.63 2.96
CA LEU A 209 9.78 9.91 1.54
C LEU A 209 8.40 10.27 0.97
N ARG A 210 7.34 9.61 1.44
CA ARG A 210 5.98 9.93 1.02
C ARG A 210 5.52 11.31 1.49
N LEU A 211 5.77 11.65 2.75
CA LEU A 211 5.56 13.00 3.30
C LEU A 211 6.31 14.05 2.47
N LYS A 212 7.58 13.80 2.14
CA LYS A 212 8.39 14.69 1.31
C LYS A 212 7.76 14.90 -0.07
N PHE A 213 7.29 13.85 -0.73
CA PHE A 213 6.63 13.98 -2.03
C PHE A 213 5.32 14.75 -1.95
N ASP A 214 4.50 14.49 -0.93
CA ASP A 214 3.25 15.22 -0.72
C ASP A 214 3.50 16.73 -0.59
N ARG A 215 4.54 17.11 0.17
CA ARG A 215 4.95 18.52 0.31
C ARG A 215 5.40 19.12 -1.01
N LEU A 216 6.28 18.44 -1.76
CA LEU A 216 6.74 18.90 -3.07
C LEU A 216 5.59 19.08 -4.06
N GLN A 217 4.62 18.17 -4.04
CA GLN A 217 3.44 18.23 -4.90
C GLN A 217 2.50 19.40 -4.58
N THR A 218 2.72 20.16 -3.50
CA THR A 218 1.98 21.40 -3.24
C THR A 218 2.49 22.61 -4.03
N ASP A 219 3.63 22.49 -4.72
CA ASP A 219 4.19 23.59 -5.51
C ASP A 219 3.31 23.89 -6.75
N ILE A 220 2.53 24.97 -6.65
CA ILE A 220 1.65 25.43 -7.73
C ILE A 220 2.46 25.92 -8.94
N LYS A 221 3.67 26.45 -8.75
CA LYS A 221 4.52 26.91 -9.87
C LYS A 221 4.98 25.71 -10.71
N GLN A 222 5.32 24.61 -10.06
CA GLN A 222 5.78 23.40 -10.75
C GLN A 222 4.62 22.54 -11.30
N TYR A 223 3.54 22.37 -10.54
CA TYR A 223 2.48 21.41 -10.85
C TYR A 223 1.17 22.04 -11.33
N GLY A 224 1.04 23.37 -11.29
CA GLY A 224 -0.14 24.10 -11.76
C GLY A 224 -1.45 23.57 -11.18
N SER A 225 -2.43 23.28 -12.03
CA SER A 225 -3.73 22.74 -11.63
C SER A 225 -3.68 21.32 -11.06
N LYS A 226 -2.54 20.62 -11.18
CA LYS A 226 -2.33 19.28 -10.60
C LYS A 226 -1.70 19.32 -9.21
N ALA A 227 -1.34 20.51 -8.71
CA ALA A 227 -0.77 20.66 -7.38
C ALA A 227 -1.74 20.16 -6.30
N LEU A 228 -1.20 19.50 -5.28
CA LEU A 228 -1.94 19.17 -4.07
C LEU A 228 -2.22 20.45 -3.27
N LYS A 229 -3.41 20.52 -2.69
CA LYS A 229 -3.75 21.62 -1.79
C LYS A 229 -2.95 21.48 -0.50
N GLN A 230 -2.28 22.55 -0.07
CA GLN A 230 -1.53 22.57 1.19
C GLN A 230 -2.40 22.12 2.38
N ASP A 231 -3.63 22.63 2.47
CA ASP A 231 -4.61 22.24 3.49
C ASP A 231 -4.86 20.72 3.56
N THR A 232 -4.85 20.03 2.41
CA THR A 232 -5.00 18.57 2.38
C THR A 232 -3.77 17.88 2.97
N VAL A 233 -2.57 18.36 2.66
CA VAL A 233 -1.31 17.82 3.19
C VAL A 233 -1.21 18.08 4.69
N LEU A 234 -1.51 19.29 5.15
CA LEU A 234 -1.54 19.64 6.57
C LEU A 234 -2.51 18.73 7.34
N LYS A 235 -3.76 18.61 6.87
CA LYS A 235 -4.76 17.70 7.47
C LYS A 235 -4.37 16.22 7.45
N THR A 236 -3.52 15.79 6.51
CA THR A 236 -3.10 14.39 6.43
C THR A 236 -2.03 14.05 7.47
N TRP A 237 -1.10 14.98 7.72
CA TRP A 237 0.14 14.70 8.44
C TRP A 237 0.24 15.41 9.79
N SER A 238 -0.61 16.37 10.09
CA SER A 238 -0.64 16.99 11.41
C SER A 238 -1.11 16.03 12.49
N GLY A 239 -0.53 16.17 13.69
CA GLY A 239 -0.68 15.28 14.83
C GLY A 239 0.26 14.07 14.82
N ILE A 240 1.07 13.88 13.77
CA ILE A 240 1.94 12.70 13.61
C ILE A 240 3.38 13.08 13.22
N LEU A 241 3.77 14.34 13.37
CA LEU A 241 5.12 14.82 13.05
C LEU A 241 6.04 14.78 14.26
N LEU A 242 7.33 14.63 13.99
CA LEU A 242 8.37 14.72 15.00
C LEU A 242 8.54 16.17 15.47
N ASN A 243 8.46 16.39 16.79
CA ASN A 243 8.57 17.71 17.44
C ASN A 243 7.58 18.74 16.85
N GLU A 244 6.35 18.32 16.61
CA GLU A 244 5.32 19.14 15.94
C GLU A 244 5.02 20.45 16.68
N GLU A 245 5.14 20.46 18.01
CA GLU A 245 4.98 21.65 18.85
C GLU A 245 5.96 22.79 18.51
N ASN A 246 7.08 22.47 17.84
CA ASN A 246 8.08 23.44 17.39
C ASN A 246 7.88 23.86 15.92
N LEU A 247 6.89 23.30 15.23
CA LEU A 247 6.56 23.62 13.86
C LEU A 247 5.47 24.72 13.79
N PRO A 248 5.53 25.63 12.80
CA PRO A 248 4.42 26.53 12.56
C PRO A 248 3.20 25.76 12.03
N ASP A 249 2.01 26.34 12.18
CA ASP A 249 0.75 25.81 11.63
C ASP A 249 0.87 25.38 10.16
N ASN A 250 1.62 26.16 9.37
CA ASN A 250 2.00 25.79 8.00
C ASN A 250 3.48 25.42 7.91
N TRP A 251 3.77 24.14 8.11
CA TRP A 251 5.12 23.57 8.09
C TRP A 251 5.59 23.08 6.70
N ILE A 252 4.78 23.22 5.64
CA ILE A 252 5.03 22.65 4.30
C ILE A 252 6.43 22.97 3.78
N TRP A 253 6.92 24.19 4.01
CA TRP A 253 8.19 24.70 3.49
C TRP A 253 9.35 24.62 4.51
N LYS A 254 9.13 24.06 5.71
CA LYS A 254 10.18 23.88 6.71
C LYS A 254 11.08 22.69 6.38
N SER A 255 12.40 22.86 6.49
CA SER A 255 13.33 21.75 6.39
C SER A 255 13.20 20.81 7.59
N GLY A 256 13.59 19.54 7.43
CA GLY A 256 13.68 18.60 8.55
C GLY A 256 12.34 18.06 9.10
N VAL A 257 11.20 18.34 8.46
CA VAL A 257 9.91 17.78 8.88
C VAL A 257 9.88 16.27 8.57
N LEU A 258 9.74 15.47 9.63
CA LEU A 258 9.68 14.01 9.61
C LEU A 258 8.46 13.52 10.41
N VAL A 259 8.05 12.27 10.18
CA VAL A 259 7.03 11.62 11.01
C VAL A 259 7.56 11.29 12.40
N GLY A 260 6.66 11.20 13.39
CA GLY A 260 6.99 11.08 14.82
C GLY A 260 7.73 9.81 15.24
N ILE A 261 7.76 8.77 14.39
CA ILE A 261 8.53 7.56 14.66
C ILE A 261 9.97 7.75 14.15
N THR A 262 10.94 7.57 15.04
CA THR A 262 12.36 7.78 14.76
C THR A 262 13.07 6.50 14.29
N PRO A 263 14.06 6.63 13.38
CA PRO A 263 14.91 5.50 13.00
C PRO A 263 15.62 4.90 14.20
N TRP A 264 15.77 3.57 14.18
CA TRP A 264 16.61 2.88 15.13
C TRP A 264 18.08 3.10 14.74
N HIS A 265 18.89 3.50 15.71
CA HIS A 265 20.33 3.73 15.52
C HIS A 265 21.08 2.67 16.33
N PRO A 266 22.00 1.91 15.71
CA PRO A 266 22.86 1.01 16.46
C PRO A 266 23.67 1.81 17.50
N PRO A 267 23.84 1.30 18.73
CA PRO A 267 24.71 1.95 19.70
C PRO A 267 26.14 2.03 19.15
N GLY A 268 26.66 3.23 18.92
CA GLY A 268 28.06 3.47 18.53
C GLY A 268 28.31 4.48 17.40
N HIS A 269 27.29 4.85 16.62
CA HIS A 269 27.41 5.94 15.64
C HIS A 269 26.70 7.19 16.15
N GLY A 270 27.41 7.95 16.98
CA GLY A 270 27.02 9.28 17.41
C GLY A 270 27.01 10.28 16.25
N ARG A 271 26.15 11.29 16.39
CA ARG A 271 25.94 12.42 15.46
C ARG A 271 27.22 13.19 15.15
#